data_AF-A0AAW7YXK6-F1
#
_entry.id   AF-A0AAW7YXK6-F1
#
_cell.length_a   1.000
_cell.length_b   1.000
_cell.length_c   1.000
_cell.angle_alpha   90.00
_cell.angle_beta   90.00
_cell.angle_gamma   90.00
#
_symmetry.space_group_name_H-M   'P 1'
#
loop_
_entity.id
_entity.type
_entity.pdbx_description
1 polymer ?
#
loop_
_entity_poly.entity_id
_entity_poly.type
_entity_poly.pdbx_seq_one_letter_code
_entity_poly.pdbx_strand_id
1 'polypeptide(L)' 'VFNQFDIDAVIHFAGLKVVGESISEPLRYYQNNVEGSLNLFDVMAANGCKKLVFSSSANVYGDPDSFPIKEDFPLST' A
#
# COMPACT_ATOMS: atom_id res chain seq x y z
N VAL A 1 0.27 20.39 -1.85
CA VAL A 1 1.13 19.55 -2.73
C VAL A 1 0.60 19.57 -4.15
N PHE A 2 -0.50 18.89 -4.47
CA PHE A 2 -1.06 18.88 -5.84
C PHE A 2 -1.50 20.27 -6.36
N ASN A 3 -1.90 21.20 -5.49
CA ASN A 3 -2.17 22.59 -5.90
C ASN A 3 -0.91 23.44 -6.17
N GLN A 4 0.28 22.94 -5.80
CA GLN A 4 1.55 23.67 -5.88
C GLN A 4 2.49 23.07 -6.92
N PHE A 5 2.36 21.77 -7.22
CA PHE A 5 3.22 21.03 -8.13
C PHE A 5 2.36 20.28 -9.14
N ASP A 6 2.79 20.27 -10.40
CA ASP A 6 2.23 19.40 -11.42
C ASP A 6 2.82 18.00 -11.25
N ILE A 7 1.99 17.04 -10.83
CA ILE A 7 2.43 15.69 -10.43
C ILE A 7 1.91 14.67 -11.44
N ASP A 8 2.80 14.17 -12.30
CA ASP A 8 2.47 13.16 -13.30
C ASP A 8 2.29 11.75 -12.74
N ALA A 9 3.00 11.42 -11.65
CA ALA A 9 3.03 10.09 -11.06
C ALA A 9 3.42 10.12 -9.57
N VAL A 10 3.02 9.07 -8.84
CA VAL A 10 3.33 8.88 -7.41
C VAL A 10 3.97 7.51 -7.18
N ILE A 11 4.96 7.45 -6.29
CA ILE A 11 5.53 6.20 -5.77
C ILE A 11 5.22 6.14 -4.27
N HIS A 12 4.43 5.16 -3.85
CA HIS A 12 3.89 5.08 -2.49
C HIS A 12 4.64 4.08 -1.61
N PHE A 13 5.45 4.61 -0.70
CA PHE A 13 6.17 3.86 0.34
C PHE A 13 5.62 4.12 1.76
N ALA A 14 4.56 4.92 1.90
CA ALA A 14 4.06 5.39 3.19
C ALA A 14 3.18 4.34 3.90
N GLY A 15 3.75 3.17 4.20
CA GLY A 15 3.13 2.11 4.99
C GLY A 15 3.99 1.71 6.18
N LEU A 16 3.39 1.61 7.36
CA LEU A 16 4.00 0.97 8.52
C LEU A 16 4.22 -0.52 8.20
N LYS A 17 5.39 -1.06 8.59
CA LYS A 17 5.89 -2.36 8.10
C LYS A 17 6.19 -3.38 9.20
N VAL A 18 6.15 -3.00 10.47
CA VAL A 18 6.62 -3.86 11.56
C VAL A 18 5.52 -4.86 11.95
N VAL A 19 5.71 -6.14 11.59
CA VAL A 19 4.71 -7.20 11.82
C VAL A 19 4.28 -7.30 13.28
N GLY A 20 5.24 -7.30 14.22
CA GLY A 20 4.94 -7.37 15.65
C GLY A 20 4.05 -6.21 16.14
N GLU A 21 4.35 -5.00 15.68
CA GLU A 21 3.59 -3.79 16.03
C GLU A 21 2.20 -3.80 15.37
N SER A 22 2.07 -4.35 14.15
CA SER A 22 0.77 -4.48 13.48
C SER A 22 -0.20 -5.39 14.21
N ILE A 23 0.31 -6.38 14.95
CA ILE A 23 -0.51 -7.28 15.76
C ILE A 23 -0.92 -6.60 17.07
N SER A 24 -0.01 -5.85 17.70
CA SER A 24 -0.32 -5.13 18.94
C SER A 24 -1.16 -3.87 18.73
N GLU A 25 -1.02 -3.20 17.59
CA GLU A 25 -1.67 -1.93 17.25
C GLU A 25 -2.35 -1.97 15.87
N PRO A 26 -3.30 -2.89 15.64
CA PRO A 26 -3.89 -3.11 14.32
C PRO A 26 -4.60 -1.86 13.79
N LEU A 27 -5.35 -1.14 14.63
CA LEU A 27 -6.09 0.05 14.22
C LEU A 27 -5.17 1.16 13.68
N ARG A 28 -4.00 1.36 14.30
CA ARG A 28 -3.00 2.32 13.83
C ARG A 28 -2.47 1.94 12.46
N TYR A 29 -2.24 0.65 12.22
CA TYR A 29 -1.82 0.13 10.93
C TYR A 29 -2.92 0.31 9.87
N TYR A 30 -4.19 0.08 10.21
CA TYR A 30 -5.31 0.35 9.29
C TYR A 30 -5.43 1.84 8.95
N GLN A 31 -5.37 2.72 9.94
CA GLN A 31 -5.44 4.17 9.74
C GLN A 31 -4.27 4.68 8.87
N ASN A 32 -3.05 4.22 9.13
CA ASN A 32 -1.90 4.66 8.34
C ASN A 32 -1.91 4.05 6.93
N ASN A 33 -2.02 2.72 6.82
CA ASN A 33 -1.76 2.02 5.58
C ASN A 33 -2.97 1.99 4.64
N VAL A 34 -4.20 1.96 5.19
CA VAL A 34 -5.42 1.91 4.38
C VAL A 34 -6.00 3.30 4.23
N GLU A 35 -6.43 3.94 5.32
CA GLU A 35 -7.06 5.26 5.25
C GLU A 35 -6.10 6.32 4.70
N GLY A 36 -4.84 6.33 5.15
CA GLY A 36 -3.81 7.22 4.60
C GLY A 36 -3.58 7.05 3.10
N SER A 37 -3.61 5.80 2.60
CA SER A 37 -3.50 5.52 1.16
C SER A 37 -4.74 5.99 0.40
N LEU A 38 -5.95 5.76 0.93
CA LEU A 38 -7.20 6.23 0.32
C LEU A 38 -7.21 7.75 0.18
N ASN A 39 -6.82 8.48 1.24
CA ASN A 39 -6.72 9.93 1.22
C ASN A 39 -5.77 10.42 0.10
N LEU A 40 -4.63 9.75 -0.08
CA LEU A 40 -3.71 10.06 -1.17
C LEU A 40 -4.34 9.79 -2.54
N PHE A 41 -4.98 8.65 -2.72
CA PHE A 41 -5.58 8.24 -3.99
C PHE A 41 -6.75 9.13 -4.39
N ASP A 42 -7.57 9.57 -3.44
CA ASP A 42 -8.65 10.52 -3.67
C ASP A 42 -8.11 11.86 -4.18
N VAL A 43 -7.06 12.38 -3.54
CA VAL A 43 -6.42 13.64 -3.96
C VAL A 43 -5.73 13.48 -5.32
N MET A 44 -5.06 12.36 -5.58
CA MET A 44 -4.49 12.04 -6.89
C MET A 44 -5.56 12.06 -7.99
N ALA A 45 -6.67 11.37 -7.76
CA ALA A 45 -7.79 11.29 -8.69
C ALA A 45 -8.42 12.67 -8.95
N ALA A 46 -8.64 13.47 -7.90
CA ALA A 46 -9.18 14.82 -8.02
C ALA A 46 -8.29 15.77 -8.84
N ASN A 47 -6.99 15.50 -8.93
CA ASN A 47 -6.02 16.28 -9.69
C ASN A 47 -5.59 15.60 -11.00
N GLY A 48 -6.27 14.54 -11.43
CA GLY A 48 -5.99 13.86 -12.70
C GLY A 48 -4.71 13.01 -12.72
N CYS A 49 -4.03 12.82 -11.58
CA CYS A 49 -2.85 11.96 -11.46
C CYS A 49 -3.28 10.49 -11.37
N LYS A 50 -3.00 9.70 -12.41
CA LYS A 50 -3.45 8.29 -12.51
C LYS A 50 -2.31 7.26 -12.53
N LYS A 51 -1.06 7.70 -12.41
CA LYS A 51 0.11 6.82 -12.41
C LYS A 51 0.58 6.61 -10.97
N LEU A 52 0.55 5.35 -10.53
CA LEU A 52 0.95 4.95 -9.19
C LEU A 52 1.85 3.73 -9.25
N VAL A 53 2.95 3.77 -8.49
CA VAL A 53 3.70 2.58 -8.10
C VAL A 53 3.48 2.36 -6.60
N PHE A 54 2.90 1.23 -6.23
CA PHE A 54 2.58 0.89 -4.84
C PHE A 54 3.57 -0.12 -4.28
N SER A 55 4.22 0.20 -3.16
CA SER A 55 5.14 -0.71 -2.48
C SER A 55 4.38 -1.75 -1.64
N SER A 56 3.94 -2.84 -2.27
CA SER A 56 3.34 -3.99 -1.58
C SER A 56 4.38 -4.85 -0.82
N SER A 57 3.97 -5.99 -0.27
CA SER A 57 4.84 -6.95 0.44
C SER A 57 4.52 -8.38 0.04
N ALA A 58 5.52 -9.27 0.00
CA ALA A 58 5.31 -10.71 -0.20
C ALA A 58 4.49 -11.37 0.91
N ASN A 59 4.32 -10.70 2.07
CA ASN A 59 3.41 -11.15 3.13
C ASN A 59 1.96 -11.33 2.65
N VAL A 60 1.55 -10.75 1.51
CA VAL A 60 0.22 -10.99 0.93
C VAL A 60 -0.01 -12.46 0.58
N TYR A 61 1.05 -13.25 0.36
CA TYR A 61 0.96 -14.68 0.05
C TYR A 61 0.94 -15.59 1.29
N GLY A 62 1.01 -15.03 2.50
CA GLY A 62 0.96 -15.81 3.75
C GLY A 62 2.08 -16.86 3.84
N ASP A 63 1.68 -18.12 4.06
CA ASP A 63 2.56 -19.29 4.09
C ASP A 63 2.46 -20.04 2.74
N PRO A 64 3.38 -19.82 1.78
CA PRO A 64 3.26 -20.33 0.43
C PRO A 64 3.59 -21.84 0.35
N ASP A 65 2.83 -22.57 -0.47
CA ASP A 65 3.00 -24.03 -0.65
C ASP A 65 4.33 -24.43 -1.29
N SER A 66 4.97 -23.52 -2.05
CA SER A 66 6.22 -23.82 -2.77
C SER A 66 7.03 -22.57 -3.14
N PHE A 67 8.27 -22.80 -3.58
CA PHE A 67 9.19 -21.76 -4.06
C PHE A 67 9.66 -22.07 -5.50
N PRO A 68 9.92 -21.04 -6.34
CA PRO A 68 9.76 -19.61 -6.07
C PRO A 68 8.28 -19.19 -6.03
N ILE A 69 7.97 -18.17 -5.23
CA ILE A 69 6.61 -17.58 -5.14
C ILE A 69 6.34 -16.83 -6.44
N LYS A 70 5.21 -17.14 -7.08
CA LYS A 70 4.74 -16.49 -8.32
C LYS A 70 3.52 -15.62 -8.03
N GLU A 71 3.22 -14.69 -8.94
CA GLU A 71 2.11 -13.75 -8.81
C GLU A 71 0.72 -14.40 -8.90
N ASP A 72 0.62 -15.66 -9.32
CA ASP A 72 -0.61 -16.45 -9.35
C ASP A 72 -0.87 -17.27 -8.08
N PHE A 73 -0.02 -17.14 -7.05
CA PHE A 73 -0.22 -17.80 -5.75
C PHE A 73 -1.44 -17.22 -5.02
N PRO A 74 -2.14 -18.03 -4.20
CA PRO A 74 -3.24 -17.54 -3.38
C PRO A 74 -2.82 -16.41 -2.45
N LEU A 75 -3.73 -15.45 -2.25
CA LEU A 75 -3.56 -14.40 -1.25
C LEU A 75 -4.07 -14.88 0.10
N SER A 76 -3.36 -14.54 1.17
CA SER A 76 -3.83 -14.71 2.54
C SER A 76 -4.98 -13.73 2.78
N THR A 77 -6.20 -14.25 2.91
CA THR A 77 -7.41 -13.50 3.29
C THR A 77 -7.88 -13.92 4.67
#